data_AF-W4VIK5-F1
#
_entry.id   AF-W4VIK5-F1
#
_cell.length_a   1.000
_cell.length_b   1.000
_cell.length_c   1.000
_cell.angle_alpha   90.00
_cell.angle_beta   90.00
_cell.angle_gamma   90.00
#
_symmetry.space_group_name_H-M   'P 1'
#
loop_
_entity.id
_entity.type
_entity.pdbx_description
1 polymer ?
#
loop_
_entity_poly.entity_id
_entity_poly.type
_entity_poly.pdbx_seq_one_letter_code
_entity_poly.pdbx_strand_id
1 'polypeptide(L)'
;MPTDCPQRDERLGWTGDAQIFVRTASYLANIGPFFTKWLRDLKADQEADGGVPFVVPNVLDDMEEPHQHTNPRPFSSAAWGGDAAVICPWTLYIAYGDTRILEEQYDSMKAWIGYIKAQGDNPYLWNTGFHFGDWVALDAKPDSYVGATDRPPYIATAFFAYSTSLVKRIAKILGIEEDFNYFADLEENIIQAFTDEFVTPNGKIAVSTQTAQIVALMFDIVNTNTKTRAAEKLCELLEENEYHLTTGFVGTPYLNHVLSENGMNDVAYRLLFQKDYPSWLYQITKGATTIWEHWDGIKEDGSFWSTDMNSFNHYAYGAIGDWLYRKVAGLELDEEVPAFKHFTVKPYVGDGLNWAEATLKSMYGEIKSAWKKDVIGNMQLEVSVPPNTTATVKLVGVDKKSVKENGKELSEVEGILSVEKQVEETTVTLGSGHYLFAY
;
A
#
# COMPACT_ATOMS: atom_id res chain seq x y z
N MET A 1 0.63 1.32 20.83
CA MET A 1 1.47 0.77 19.75
C MET A 1 0.60 -0.13 18.89
N PRO A 2 0.81 -0.17 17.56
CA PRO A 2 0.12 -1.07 16.64
C PRO A 2 0.67 -2.49 16.79
N THR A 3 -0.03 -3.35 17.52
CA THR A 3 0.45 -4.71 17.86
C THR A 3 0.14 -5.72 16.76
N ASP A 4 1.08 -6.62 16.44
CA ASP A 4 0.89 -7.76 15.52
C ASP A 4 -0.39 -8.57 15.79
N CYS A 5 -0.55 -9.03 17.03
CA CYS A 5 -1.72 -9.76 17.47
C CYS A 5 -2.03 -9.48 18.95
N PRO A 6 -3.28 -9.71 19.39
CA PRO A 6 -3.67 -9.43 20.78
C PRO A 6 -3.59 -10.64 21.74
N GLN A 7 -3.36 -11.86 21.25
CA GLN A 7 -3.60 -13.08 22.06
C GLN A 7 -2.35 -13.83 22.53
N ARG A 8 -1.31 -14.02 21.70
CA ARG A 8 -0.13 -14.83 22.09
C ARG A 8 0.83 -14.02 22.95
N ASP A 9 1.92 -14.64 23.38
CA ASP A 9 3.04 -14.08 24.14
C ASP A 9 3.97 -13.20 23.29
N GLU A 10 3.38 -12.34 22.46
CA GLU A 10 4.09 -11.39 21.61
C GLU A 10 3.51 -9.98 21.79
N ARG A 11 2.46 -9.61 21.04
CA ARG A 11 1.73 -8.34 21.20
C ARG A 11 2.67 -7.13 21.10
N LEU A 12 3.62 -7.22 20.17
CA LEU A 12 4.69 -6.26 19.97
C LEU A 12 4.35 -5.31 18.83
N GLY A 13 4.92 -4.11 18.88
CA GLY A 13 4.73 -3.08 17.87
C GLY A 13 5.53 -3.35 16.60
N TRP A 14 5.25 -4.44 15.90
CA TRP A 14 5.94 -4.81 14.66
C TRP A 14 5.77 -3.72 13.60
N THR A 15 6.91 -3.21 13.16
CA THR A 15 7.01 -2.05 12.27
C THR A 15 6.48 -2.32 10.87
N GLY A 16 6.78 -3.51 10.32
CA GLY A 16 6.28 -3.92 9.00
C GLY A 16 4.76 -4.03 8.97
N ASP A 17 4.18 -4.69 9.97
CA ASP A 17 2.73 -4.78 10.15
C ASP A 17 2.05 -3.42 10.25
N ALA A 18 2.64 -2.52 11.04
CA ALA A 18 2.16 -1.16 11.16
C ALA A 18 2.14 -0.44 9.80
N GLN A 19 3.22 -0.52 9.01
CA GLN A 19 3.33 0.23 7.75
C GLN A 19 2.44 -0.34 6.64
N ILE A 20 2.24 -1.66 6.57
CA ILE A 20 1.34 -2.24 5.56
C ILE A 20 -0.14 -1.90 5.83
N PHE A 21 -0.54 -1.73 7.10
CA PHE A 21 -1.93 -1.51 7.47
C PHE A 21 -2.31 -0.05 7.74
N VAL A 22 -1.32 0.85 7.98
CA VAL A 22 -1.55 2.26 8.34
C VAL A 22 -2.51 2.97 7.37
N ARG A 23 -2.44 2.61 6.09
CA ARG A 23 -3.29 3.19 5.06
C ARG A 23 -4.76 2.78 5.23
N THR A 24 -5.05 1.49 5.31
CA THR A 24 -6.40 1.00 5.64
C THR A 24 -6.91 1.58 6.95
N ALA A 25 -6.05 1.60 7.98
CA ALA A 25 -6.41 2.13 9.29
C ALA A 25 -6.85 3.61 9.23
N SER A 26 -6.25 4.42 8.35
CA SER A 26 -6.61 5.83 8.17
C SER A 26 -8.02 6.05 7.59
N TYR A 27 -8.55 5.08 6.84
CA TYR A 27 -9.95 5.09 6.38
C TYR A 27 -10.92 4.57 7.45
N LEU A 28 -10.49 3.63 8.29
CA LEU A 28 -11.31 3.01 9.32
C LEU A 28 -11.50 3.89 10.56
N ALA A 29 -10.47 4.65 10.94
CA ALA A 29 -10.47 5.44 12.17
C ALA A 29 -9.57 6.68 12.07
N ASN A 30 -9.76 7.62 13.00
CA ASN A 30 -8.78 8.68 13.21
C ASN A 30 -7.57 8.12 13.97
N ILE A 31 -6.51 7.82 13.24
CA ILE A 31 -5.27 7.22 13.77
C ILE A 31 -4.17 8.24 14.06
N GLY A 32 -4.41 9.53 13.78
CA GLY A 32 -3.42 10.60 13.90
C GLY A 32 -2.74 10.67 15.26
N PRO A 33 -3.48 10.84 16.38
CA PRO A 33 -2.88 10.88 17.71
C PRO A 33 -2.15 9.59 18.11
N PHE A 34 -2.68 8.43 17.69
CA PHE A 34 -2.12 7.13 18.03
C PHE A 34 -0.75 6.91 17.38
N PHE A 35 -0.65 7.13 16.07
CA PHE A 35 0.64 6.98 15.37
C PHE A 35 1.59 8.13 15.66
N THR A 36 1.12 9.36 15.91
CA THR A 36 2.01 10.45 16.36
C THR A 36 2.77 10.07 17.62
N LYS A 37 2.10 9.44 18.59
CA LYS A 37 2.76 8.90 19.79
C LYS A 37 3.73 7.79 19.42
N TRP A 38 3.28 6.77 18.67
CA TRP A 38 4.11 5.61 18.35
C TRP A 38 5.36 5.98 17.52
N LEU A 39 5.27 6.94 16.61
CA LEU A 39 6.41 7.44 15.82
C LEU A 39 7.45 8.16 16.69
N ARG A 40 7.06 8.75 17.83
CA ARG A 40 8.01 9.27 18.80
C ARG A 40 8.72 8.16 19.57
N ASP A 41 8.02 7.06 19.87
CA ASP A 41 8.67 5.85 20.39
C ASP A 41 9.67 5.30 19.37
N LEU A 42 9.27 5.21 18.09
CA LEU A 42 10.12 4.72 17.00
C LEU A 42 11.40 5.53 16.87
N LYS A 43 11.28 6.86 16.83
CA LYS A 43 12.43 7.76 16.76
C LYS A 43 13.34 7.64 17.99
N ALA A 44 12.78 7.33 19.16
CA ALA A 44 13.56 7.15 20.38
C ALA A 44 14.34 5.82 20.39
N ASP A 45 13.79 4.77 19.78
CA ASP A 45 14.41 3.45 19.66
C ASP A 45 15.31 3.31 18.42
N GLN A 46 15.35 4.33 17.56
CA GLN A 46 16.28 4.36 16.42
C GLN A 46 17.72 4.50 16.92
N GLU A 47 18.59 3.64 16.40
CA GLU A 47 19.99 3.57 16.81
C GLU A 47 20.82 4.73 16.25
N ALA A 48 22.00 4.93 16.84
CA ALA A 48 22.91 6.01 16.47
C ALA A 48 23.43 5.92 15.02
N ASP A 49 23.43 4.72 14.43
CA ASP A 49 23.78 4.47 13.03
C ASP A 49 22.61 4.70 12.06
N GLY A 50 21.41 4.99 12.59
CA GLY A 50 20.18 5.21 11.84
C GLY A 50 19.31 3.96 11.64
N GLY A 51 19.76 2.79 12.08
CA GLY A 51 18.97 1.56 12.07
C GLY A 51 17.73 1.69 12.95
N VAL A 52 16.60 1.13 12.52
CA VAL A 52 15.34 1.11 13.28
C VAL A 52 14.97 -0.34 13.62
N PRO A 53 14.59 -0.64 14.87
CA PRO A 53 14.31 -2.00 15.30
C PRO A 53 13.07 -2.60 14.62
N PHE A 54 13.01 -3.93 14.57
CA PHE A 54 11.84 -4.65 14.02
C PHE A 54 10.54 -4.35 14.77
N VAL A 55 10.62 -4.19 16.09
CA VAL A 55 9.49 -3.88 16.97
C VAL A 55 9.75 -2.58 17.73
N VAL A 56 8.69 -1.80 17.93
CA VAL A 56 8.74 -0.54 18.66
C VAL A 56 7.55 -0.49 19.66
N PRO A 57 7.80 -0.43 20.98
CA PRO A 57 9.10 -0.32 21.63
C PRO A 57 9.99 -1.56 21.47
N ASN A 58 11.30 -1.36 21.39
CA ASN A 58 12.27 -2.42 21.25
C ASN A 58 12.48 -3.17 22.57
N VAL A 59 12.05 -4.43 22.60
CA VAL A 59 12.23 -5.34 23.74
C VAL A 59 12.99 -6.61 23.34
N LEU A 60 13.33 -6.77 22.07
CA LEU A 60 13.96 -7.99 21.54
C LEU A 60 15.45 -8.06 21.86
N ASP A 61 16.10 -6.91 22.05
CA ASP A 61 17.51 -6.88 22.46
C ASP A 61 17.72 -7.46 23.87
N ASP A 62 16.73 -7.25 24.74
CA ASP A 62 16.70 -7.76 26.11
C ASP A 62 16.24 -9.22 26.21
N MET A 63 15.71 -9.81 25.13
CA MET A 63 15.25 -11.20 25.10
C MET A 63 16.40 -12.15 24.72
N GLU A 64 16.67 -13.14 25.58
CA GLU A 64 17.57 -14.29 25.31
C GLU A 64 16.85 -15.34 24.44
N GLU A 65 16.37 -15.00 23.24
CA GLU A 65 15.71 -15.98 22.35
C GLU A 65 16.74 -16.78 21.50
N PRO A 66 16.54 -18.11 21.26
CA PRO A 66 17.60 -19.02 20.82
C PRO A 66 17.85 -19.06 19.30
N HIS A 67 17.07 -18.33 18.48
CA HIS A 67 16.95 -18.67 17.05
C HIS A 67 17.70 -17.79 16.05
N GLN A 68 18.45 -16.77 16.48
CA GLN A 68 19.32 -16.01 15.58
C GLN A 68 20.68 -15.72 16.22
N HIS A 69 21.54 -16.74 16.24
CA HIS A 69 22.94 -16.64 16.66
C HIS A 69 23.83 -15.98 15.59
N THR A 70 23.46 -14.79 15.11
CA THR A 70 24.37 -13.94 14.33
C THR A 70 24.83 -12.78 15.21
N ASN A 71 26.12 -12.46 15.15
CA ASN A 71 26.73 -11.34 15.85
C ASN A 71 27.36 -10.39 14.82
N PRO A 72 26.91 -9.12 14.74
CA PRO A 72 25.82 -8.52 15.50
C PRO A 72 24.44 -9.12 15.15
N ARG A 73 23.49 -9.04 16.11
CA ARG A 73 22.11 -9.46 15.87
C ARG A 73 21.51 -8.56 14.80
N PRO A 74 20.72 -9.11 13.86
CA PRO A 74 20.04 -8.29 12.89
C PRO A 74 18.99 -7.45 13.60
N PHE A 75 18.99 -6.16 13.30
CA PHE A 75 18.20 -5.16 14.02
C PHE A 75 17.18 -4.47 13.10
N SER A 76 17.49 -4.37 11.81
CA SER A 76 16.64 -3.74 10.80
C SER A 76 16.52 -4.61 9.55
N SER A 77 15.40 -4.49 8.86
CA SER A 77 15.09 -5.22 7.62
C SER A 77 14.25 -4.31 6.75
N ALA A 78 14.46 -4.36 5.44
CA ALA A 78 13.54 -3.82 4.45
C ALA A 78 12.10 -4.25 4.69
N ALA A 79 11.13 -3.38 4.33
CA ALA A 79 9.69 -3.47 4.59
C ALA A 79 9.27 -3.40 6.07
N TRP A 80 10.21 -3.63 6.99
CA TRP A 80 10.12 -3.39 8.42
C TRP A 80 11.03 -2.22 8.79
N GLY A 81 11.23 -1.99 10.10
CA GLY A 81 12.16 -1.02 10.65
C GLY A 81 11.91 0.37 10.09
N GLY A 82 12.93 0.94 9.44
CA GLY A 82 12.91 2.35 9.08
C GLY A 82 12.06 2.66 7.85
N ASP A 83 11.63 1.66 7.07
CA ASP A 83 10.61 1.90 6.05
C ASP A 83 9.28 2.32 6.70
N ALA A 84 8.96 1.79 7.89
CA ALA A 84 7.84 2.29 8.70
C ALA A 84 8.08 3.71 9.23
N ALA A 85 9.34 4.09 9.48
CA ALA A 85 9.72 5.45 9.88
C ALA A 85 9.48 6.48 8.76
N VAL A 86 9.44 6.04 7.49
CA VAL A 86 9.17 6.91 6.33
C VAL A 86 7.70 6.83 5.90
N ILE A 87 7.17 5.61 5.71
CA ILE A 87 5.84 5.36 5.14
C ILE A 87 4.71 5.79 6.10
N CYS A 88 4.86 5.54 7.41
CA CYS A 88 3.81 5.90 8.37
C CYS A 88 3.64 7.43 8.47
N PRO A 89 4.67 8.26 8.70
CA PRO A 89 4.49 9.71 8.72
C PRO A 89 3.99 10.26 7.39
N TRP A 90 4.48 9.76 6.25
CA TRP A 90 3.98 10.12 4.93
C TRP A 90 2.47 9.88 4.82
N THR A 91 2.02 8.68 5.21
CA THR A 91 0.60 8.29 5.17
C THR A 91 -0.27 9.18 6.07
N LEU A 92 0.22 9.53 7.27
CA LEU A 92 -0.49 10.45 8.16
C LEU A 92 -0.57 11.85 7.58
N TYR A 93 0.50 12.35 6.97
CA TYR A 93 0.52 13.65 6.33
C TYR A 93 -0.51 13.72 5.20
N ILE A 94 -0.53 12.75 4.28
CA ILE A 94 -1.50 12.78 3.18
C ILE A 94 -2.94 12.60 3.67
N ALA A 95 -3.17 11.83 4.74
CA ALA A 95 -4.50 11.60 5.29
C ALA A 95 -5.04 12.78 6.14
N TYR A 96 -4.17 13.52 6.84
CA TYR A 96 -4.58 14.53 7.83
C TYR A 96 -4.02 15.94 7.61
N GLY A 97 -3.02 16.10 6.74
CA GLY A 97 -2.42 17.39 6.35
C GLY A 97 -1.54 18.03 7.41
N ASP A 98 -1.11 17.28 8.42
CA ASP A 98 -0.27 17.81 9.49
C ASP A 98 1.21 17.77 9.10
N THR A 99 1.78 18.90 8.67
CA THR A 99 3.21 18.97 8.30
C THR A 99 4.16 18.73 9.47
N ARG A 100 3.71 18.95 10.72
CA ARG A 100 4.55 18.81 11.91
C ARG A 100 5.00 17.36 12.11
N ILE A 101 4.21 16.38 11.67
CA ILE A 101 4.62 14.98 11.75
C ILE A 101 5.83 14.71 10.85
N LEU A 102 5.90 15.37 9.69
CA LEU A 102 7.04 15.28 8.79
C LEU A 102 8.25 15.98 9.40
N GLU A 103 8.07 17.21 9.92
CA GLU A 103 9.12 17.98 10.59
C GLU A 103 9.73 17.21 11.78
N GLU A 104 8.89 16.64 12.66
CA GLU A 104 9.33 15.90 13.84
C GLU A 104 10.11 14.62 13.46
N GLN A 105 9.74 13.96 12.36
CA GLN A 105 10.29 12.66 11.96
C GLN A 105 11.39 12.76 10.89
N TYR A 106 11.61 13.94 10.30
CA TYR A 106 12.49 14.09 9.14
C TYR A 106 13.92 13.58 9.37
N ASP A 107 14.53 13.94 10.50
CA ASP A 107 15.88 13.46 10.83
C ASP A 107 15.94 11.93 10.99
N SER A 108 14.87 11.31 11.50
CA SER A 108 14.77 9.85 11.63
C SER A 108 14.75 9.18 10.26
N MET A 109 13.97 9.74 9.33
CA MET A 109 13.90 9.28 7.95
C MET A 109 15.25 9.40 7.24
N LYS A 110 15.95 10.53 7.42
CA LYS A 110 17.28 10.74 6.82
C LYS A 110 18.31 9.77 7.39
N ALA A 111 18.29 9.55 8.70
CA ALA A 111 19.16 8.60 9.36
C ALA A 111 18.92 7.17 8.83
N TRP A 112 17.68 6.78 8.57
CA TRP A 112 17.35 5.49 7.95
C TRP A 112 17.94 5.34 6.54
N ILE A 113 17.75 6.34 5.68
CA ILE A 113 18.33 6.34 4.32
C ILE A 113 19.86 6.31 4.39
N GLY A 114 20.46 7.03 5.35
CA GLY A 114 21.89 7.00 5.62
C GLY A 114 22.39 5.63 6.08
N TYR A 115 21.65 4.97 6.98
CA TYR A 115 21.92 3.61 7.45
C TYR A 115 21.95 2.62 6.28
N ILE A 116 20.92 2.62 5.42
CA ILE A 116 20.85 1.72 4.26
C ILE A 116 22.02 1.98 3.31
N LYS A 117 22.29 3.25 2.99
CA LYS A 117 23.36 3.64 2.06
C LYS A 117 24.76 3.25 2.56
N ALA A 118 24.95 3.16 3.88
CA ALA A 118 26.19 2.73 4.51
C ALA A 118 26.38 1.20 4.50
N GLN A 119 25.36 0.43 4.08
CA GLN A 119 25.45 -1.02 3.97
C GLN A 119 26.13 -1.44 2.66
N GLY A 120 26.94 -2.50 2.74
CA GLY A 120 27.60 -3.10 1.58
C GLY A 120 28.60 -2.20 0.86
N ASP A 121 29.10 -2.68 -0.29
CA ASP A 121 30.11 -1.98 -1.09
C ASP A 121 29.49 -1.03 -2.14
N ASN A 122 28.23 -1.28 -2.54
CA ASN A 122 27.51 -0.45 -3.50
C ASN A 122 26.47 0.41 -2.76
N PRO A 123 26.66 1.74 -2.66
CA PRO A 123 25.75 2.61 -1.90
C PRO A 123 24.35 2.75 -2.52
N TYR A 124 24.12 2.19 -3.72
CA TYR A 124 22.86 2.25 -4.45
C TYR A 124 22.10 0.92 -4.46
N LEU A 125 22.68 -0.15 -3.88
CA LEU A 125 22.04 -1.44 -3.72
C LEU A 125 22.04 -1.82 -2.24
N TRP A 126 20.86 -2.03 -1.68
CA TRP A 126 20.79 -2.62 -0.35
C TRP A 126 20.82 -4.13 -0.49
N ASN A 127 22.03 -4.69 -0.45
CA ASN A 127 22.23 -6.11 -0.72
C ASN A 127 22.98 -6.91 0.35
N THR A 128 23.02 -6.38 1.56
CA THR A 128 23.67 -6.97 2.72
C THR A 128 22.79 -6.85 3.95
N GLY A 129 23.12 -7.62 4.98
CA GLY A 129 22.33 -7.69 6.20
C GLY A 129 21.21 -8.72 6.11
N PHE A 130 20.39 -8.73 7.15
CA PHE A 130 19.25 -9.63 7.26
C PHE A 130 17.99 -8.97 6.74
N HIS A 131 17.15 -9.76 6.07
CA HIS A 131 15.85 -9.36 5.59
C HIS A 131 14.83 -10.46 5.84
N PHE A 132 13.62 -10.09 6.27
CA PHE A 132 12.49 -11.04 6.36
C PHE A 132 11.99 -11.47 4.97
N GLY A 133 12.29 -10.69 3.93
CA GLY A 133 11.79 -10.90 2.57
C GLY A 133 10.27 -10.74 2.49
N ASP A 134 9.65 -11.42 1.53
CA ASP A 134 8.20 -11.50 1.45
C ASP A 134 7.69 -12.53 2.47
N TRP A 135 7.56 -12.09 3.72
CA TRP A 135 7.21 -12.94 4.86
C TRP A 135 5.84 -13.62 4.68
N VAL A 136 5.77 -14.92 4.98
CA VAL A 136 4.60 -15.79 4.83
C VAL A 136 4.08 -15.90 3.39
N ALA A 137 4.93 -15.65 2.40
CA ALA A 137 4.58 -15.90 1.01
C ALA A 137 4.42 -17.40 0.74
N LEU A 138 3.51 -17.73 -0.18
CA LEU A 138 3.14 -19.12 -0.49
C LEU A 138 4.03 -19.75 -1.57
N ASP A 139 4.93 -18.96 -2.15
CA ASP A 139 6.02 -19.44 -3.01
C ASP A 139 7.29 -19.79 -2.22
N ALA A 140 7.24 -19.74 -0.88
CA ALA A 140 8.34 -20.13 -0.01
C ALA A 140 8.73 -21.60 -0.19
N LYS A 141 10.00 -21.90 0.11
CA LYS A 141 10.46 -23.29 0.20
C LYS A 141 9.76 -24.02 1.36
N PRO A 142 9.62 -25.36 1.29
CA PRO A 142 9.14 -26.14 2.44
C PRO A 142 9.89 -25.76 3.72
N ASP A 143 9.14 -25.60 4.81
CA ASP A 143 9.61 -25.21 6.15
C ASP A 143 10.28 -23.81 6.25
N SER A 144 10.04 -22.93 5.27
CA SER A 144 10.49 -21.53 5.30
C SER A 144 9.32 -20.56 5.36
N TYR A 145 9.44 -19.50 6.16
CA TYR A 145 8.53 -18.36 6.16
C TYR A 145 8.90 -17.29 5.13
N VAL A 146 10.12 -17.33 4.59
CA VAL A 146 10.63 -16.36 3.62
C VAL A 146 10.24 -16.80 2.21
N GLY A 147 9.54 -15.93 1.48
CA GLY A 147 9.13 -16.14 0.09
C GLY A 147 10.27 -16.33 -0.91
N ALA A 148 9.94 -16.76 -2.13
CA ALA A 148 10.92 -16.95 -3.20
C ALA A 148 11.55 -15.63 -3.71
N THR A 149 10.93 -14.51 -3.39
CA THR A 149 11.33 -13.17 -3.82
C THR A 149 12.50 -12.64 -2.98
N ASP A 150 13.73 -13.15 -3.17
CA ASP A 150 14.91 -12.57 -2.49
C ASP A 150 16.29 -12.96 -3.03
N ARG A 151 16.47 -13.10 -4.36
CA ARG A 151 17.79 -13.46 -4.92
C ARG A 151 18.18 -12.71 -6.20
N PRO A 152 19.18 -11.80 -6.18
CA PRO A 152 19.70 -11.03 -5.02
C PRO A 152 18.61 -10.15 -4.36
N PRO A 153 18.88 -9.45 -3.23
CA PRO A 153 17.87 -8.77 -2.39
C PRO A 153 17.14 -7.62 -3.09
N TYR A 154 16.18 -8.05 -3.88
CA TYR A 154 15.29 -7.27 -4.73
C TYR A 154 14.38 -6.38 -3.89
N ILE A 155 13.75 -6.97 -2.85
CA ILE A 155 12.81 -6.26 -1.97
C ILE A 155 13.53 -5.14 -1.26
N ALA A 156 14.72 -5.38 -0.72
CA ALA A 156 15.49 -4.38 0.02
C ALA A 156 15.85 -3.17 -0.83
N THR A 157 16.37 -3.40 -2.04
CA THR A 157 16.69 -2.29 -2.95
C THR A 157 15.43 -1.56 -3.43
N ALA A 158 14.32 -2.27 -3.65
CA ALA A 158 13.06 -1.64 -4.03
C ALA A 158 12.49 -0.73 -2.93
N PHE A 159 12.49 -1.18 -1.67
CA PHE A 159 12.09 -0.32 -0.54
C PHE A 159 13.05 0.84 -0.32
N PHE A 160 14.35 0.64 -0.54
CA PHE A 160 15.32 1.72 -0.48
C PHE A 160 15.00 2.84 -1.49
N ALA A 161 14.67 2.49 -2.73
CA ALA A 161 14.22 3.44 -3.74
C ALA A 161 12.93 4.15 -3.32
N TYR A 162 11.93 3.39 -2.86
CA TYR A 162 10.63 3.93 -2.47
C TYR A 162 10.73 4.89 -1.28
N SER A 163 11.40 4.48 -0.21
CA SER A 163 11.65 5.31 0.97
C SER A 163 12.45 6.56 0.60
N THR A 164 13.46 6.46 -0.26
CA THR A 164 14.20 7.63 -0.76
C THR A 164 13.29 8.59 -1.54
N SER A 165 12.39 8.06 -2.38
CA SER A 165 11.42 8.86 -3.14
C SER A 165 10.47 9.63 -2.21
N LEU A 166 9.99 9.00 -1.13
CA LEU A 166 9.16 9.65 -0.13
C LEU A 166 9.93 10.74 0.62
N VAL A 167 11.17 10.48 1.06
CA VAL A 167 12.00 11.49 1.73
C VAL A 167 12.30 12.68 0.82
N LYS A 168 12.57 12.45 -0.47
CA LYS A 168 12.68 13.50 -1.50
C LYS A 168 11.42 14.38 -1.55
N ARG A 169 10.23 13.76 -1.63
CA ARG A 169 8.95 14.49 -1.66
C ARG A 169 8.72 15.29 -0.38
N ILE A 170 9.05 14.70 0.77
CA ILE A 170 8.96 15.35 2.08
C ILE A 170 9.93 16.54 2.17
N ALA A 171 11.17 16.40 1.69
CA ALA A 171 12.15 17.49 1.64
C ALA A 171 11.60 18.71 0.87
N LYS A 172 10.94 18.46 -0.26
CA LYS A 172 10.27 19.49 -1.06
C LYS A 172 9.14 20.18 -0.30
N ILE A 173 8.30 19.42 0.42
CA ILE A 173 7.20 19.95 1.24
C ILE A 173 7.74 20.83 2.38
N LEU A 174 8.85 20.40 3.01
CA LEU A 174 9.51 21.14 4.09
C LEU A 174 10.36 22.32 3.59
N GLY A 175 10.51 22.50 2.27
CA GLY A 175 11.31 23.58 1.68
C GLY A 175 12.82 23.40 1.84
N ILE A 176 13.30 22.16 2.00
CA ILE A 176 14.72 21.84 2.19
C ILE A 176 15.30 21.47 0.81
N GLU A 177 15.65 22.49 0.02
CA GLU A 177 16.05 22.34 -1.39
C GLU A 177 17.34 21.52 -1.58
N GLU A 178 18.32 21.65 -0.67
CA GLU A 178 19.54 20.85 -0.70
C GLU A 178 19.24 19.35 -0.58
N ASP A 179 18.44 18.97 0.43
CA ASP A 179 18.05 17.59 0.64
C ASP A 179 17.17 17.07 -0.51
N PHE A 180 16.27 17.90 -1.08
CA PHE A 180 15.48 17.51 -2.25
C PHE A 180 16.38 17.12 -3.43
N ASN A 181 17.38 17.94 -3.77
CA ASN A 181 18.29 17.64 -4.87
C ASN A 181 19.15 16.40 -4.57
N TYR A 182 19.67 16.29 -3.34
CA TYR A 182 20.44 15.12 -2.91
C TYR A 182 19.64 13.82 -3.02
N PHE A 183 18.40 13.79 -2.52
CA PHE A 183 17.57 12.58 -2.58
C PHE A 183 17.05 12.29 -4.00
N ALA A 184 16.88 13.31 -4.85
CA ALA A 184 16.58 13.11 -6.26
C ALA A 184 17.74 12.41 -6.99
N ASP A 185 18.97 12.88 -6.80
CA ASP A 185 20.16 12.24 -7.37
C ASP A 185 20.33 10.81 -6.81
N LEU A 186 20.11 10.62 -5.50
CA LEU A 186 20.22 9.30 -4.88
C LEU A 186 19.18 8.32 -5.44
N GLU A 187 17.92 8.72 -5.54
CA GLU A 187 16.85 7.90 -6.10
C GLU A 187 17.14 7.48 -7.54
N GLU A 188 17.61 8.39 -8.39
CA GLU A 188 17.97 8.07 -9.79
C GLU A 188 19.08 7.00 -9.84
N ASN A 189 20.12 7.15 -9.01
CA ASN A 189 21.20 6.17 -8.94
C ASN A 189 20.74 4.81 -8.40
N ILE A 190 19.82 4.78 -7.43
CA ILE A 190 19.23 3.52 -6.93
C ILE A 190 18.40 2.85 -8.02
N ILE A 191 17.54 3.60 -8.72
CA ILE A 191 16.71 3.06 -9.82
C ILE A 191 17.60 2.53 -10.95
N GLN A 192 18.69 3.22 -11.28
CA GLN A 192 19.66 2.75 -12.26
C GLN A 192 20.34 1.46 -11.80
N ALA A 193 20.84 1.40 -10.57
CA ALA A 193 21.47 0.20 -10.02
C ALA A 193 20.49 -0.99 -9.93
N PHE A 194 19.24 -0.73 -9.53
CA PHE A 194 18.16 -1.73 -9.53
C PHE A 194 17.88 -2.24 -10.95
N THR A 195 17.81 -1.34 -11.93
CA THR A 195 17.60 -1.71 -13.34
C THR A 195 18.75 -2.57 -13.85
N ASP A 196 19.98 -2.19 -13.58
CA ASP A 196 21.17 -2.92 -14.04
C ASP A 196 21.28 -4.32 -13.42
N GLU A 197 20.89 -4.47 -12.15
CA GLU A 197 20.95 -5.75 -11.43
C GLU A 197 19.77 -6.68 -11.78
N PHE A 198 18.55 -6.14 -11.89
CA PHE A 198 17.32 -6.95 -11.91
C PHE A 198 16.52 -6.89 -13.21
N VAL A 199 16.82 -5.97 -14.13
CA VAL A 199 16.07 -5.80 -15.37
C VAL A 199 16.93 -6.18 -16.58
N THR A 200 16.48 -7.17 -17.33
CA THR A 200 17.16 -7.59 -18.55
C THR A 200 17.07 -6.51 -19.65
N PRO A 201 17.96 -6.52 -20.67
CA PRO A 201 17.93 -5.53 -21.76
C PRO A 201 16.61 -5.45 -22.55
N ASN A 202 15.77 -6.48 -22.47
CA ASN A 202 14.46 -6.49 -23.12
C ASN A 202 13.32 -5.99 -22.21
N GLY A 203 13.62 -5.53 -20.99
CA GLY A 203 12.65 -5.02 -20.02
C GLY A 203 11.93 -6.10 -19.20
N LYS A 204 12.45 -7.33 -19.12
CA LYS A 204 11.93 -8.33 -18.17
C LYS A 204 12.65 -8.21 -16.83
N ILE A 205 11.88 -8.28 -15.74
CA ILE A 205 12.41 -8.42 -14.39
C ILE A 205 12.90 -9.87 -14.20
N ALA A 206 14.14 -10.04 -13.74
CA ALA A 206 14.79 -11.34 -13.60
C ALA A 206 14.15 -12.21 -12.51
N VAL A 207 13.61 -11.58 -11.46
CA VAL A 207 12.88 -12.25 -10.38
C VAL A 207 11.42 -12.47 -10.79
N SER A 208 11.08 -13.69 -11.17
CA SER A 208 9.78 -14.04 -11.75
C SER A 208 8.73 -14.50 -10.72
N THR A 209 8.53 -13.70 -9.67
CA THR A 209 7.53 -13.92 -8.61
C THR A 209 6.44 -12.86 -8.66
N GLN A 210 5.24 -13.13 -8.15
CA GLN A 210 4.15 -12.13 -8.06
C GLN A 210 4.62 -10.86 -7.33
N THR A 211 5.24 -11.01 -6.15
CA THR A 211 5.72 -9.89 -5.33
C THR A 211 6.75 -9.03 -6.05
N ALA A 212 7.71 -9.62 -6.76
CA ALA A 212 8.67 -8.84 -7.56
C ALA A 212 7.98 -7.92 -8.57
N GLN A 213 7.03 -8.45 -9.36
CA GLN A 213 6.32 -7.65 -10.36
C GLN A 213 5.49 -6.55 -9.70
N ILE A 214 4.78 -6.89 -8.61
CA ILE A 214 3.94 -5.97 -7.85
C ILE A 214 4.76 -4.80 -7.29
N VAL A 215 5.86 -5.08 -6.61
CA VAL A 215 6.69 -4.06 -5.96
C VAL A 215 7.31 -3.12 -6.99
N ALA A 216 7.81 -3.63 -8.11
CA ALA A 216 8.35 -2.78 -9.18
C ALA A 216 7.30 -1.84 -9.79
N LEU A 217 6.08 -2.33 -9.96
CA LEU A 217 4.96 -1.54 -10.48
C LEU A 217 4.46 -0.52 -9.47
N MET A 218 4.27 -0.94 -8.22
CA MET A 218 3.74 -0.10 -7.14
C MET A 218 4.69 1.03 -6.77
N PHE A 219 5.99 0.76 -6.69
CA PHE A 219 6.99 1.76 -6.29
C PHE A 219 7.47 2.63 -7.45
N ASP A 220 7.02 2.36 -8.67
CA ASP A 220 7.40 3.08 -9.88
C ASP A 220 8.93 3.17 -10.08
N ILE A 221 9.61 2.04 -9.92
CA ILE A 221 11.09 1.94 -9.99
C ILE A 221 11.60 1.36 -11.31
N VAL A 222 10.73 1.28 -12.33
CA VAL A 222 11.05 0.72 -13.64
C VAL A 222 10.45 1.53 -14.77
N ASN A 223 11.12 1.54 -15.93
CA ASN A 223 10.66 2.28 -17.11
C ASN A 223 9.35 1.73 -17.70
N THR A 224 8.72 2.49 -18.59
CA THR A 224 7.42 2.14 -19.20
C THR A 224 7.40 0.77 -19.89
N ASN A 225 8.44 0.40 -20.63
CA ASN A 225 8.49 -0.92 -21.29
C ASN A 225 8.54 -2.06 -20.26
N THR A 226 9.32 -1.88 -19.20
CA THR A 226 9.39 -2.85 -18.09
C THR A 226 8.09 -2.90 -17.31
N LYS A 227 7.39 -1.77 -17.10
CA LYS A 227 6.04 -1.77 -16.48
C LYS A 227 5.05 -2.63 -17.26
N THR A 228 4.96 -2.43 -18.58
CA THR A 228 4.07 -3.24 -19.43
C THR A 228 4.39 -4.72 -19.31
N ARG A 229 5.68 -5.10 -19.38
CA ARG A 229 6.10 -6.50 -19.26
C ARG A 229 5.91 -7.08 -17.87
N ALA A 230 6.06 -6.27 -16.82
CA ALA A 230 5.82 -6.71 -15.44
C ALA A 230 4.33 -6.96 -15.21
N ALA A 231 3.45 -6.12 -15.76
CA ALA A 231 2.00 -6.31 -15.69
C ALA A 231 1.57 -7.58 -16.46
N GLU A 232 2.08 -7.78 -17.68
CA GLU A 232 1.88 -9.01 -18.45
C GLU A 232 2.37 -10.24 -17.67
N LYS A 233 3.58 -10.17 -17.10
CA LYS A 233 4.14 -11.30 -16.34
C LYS A 233 3.37 -11.58 -15.06
N LEU A 234 2.87 -10.56 -14.37
CA LEU A 234 2.02 -10.73 -13.20
C LEU A 234 0.72 -11.46 -13.57
N CYS A 235 0.11 -11.11 -14.70
CA CYS A 235 -1.07 -11.81 -15.21
C CYS A 235 -0.77 -13.29 -15.49
N GLU A 236 0.32 -13.58 -16.20
CA GLU A 236 0.76 -14.96 -16.47
C GLU A 236 0.93 -15.76 -15.15
N LEU A 237 1.61 -15.19 -14.16
CA LEU A 237 1.84 -15.85 -12.86
C LEU A 237 0.56 -16.08 -12.06
N LEU A 238 -0.44 -15.22 -12.22
CA LEU A 238 -1.75 -15.42 -11.61
C LEU A 238 -2.53 -16.51 -12.34
N GLU A 239 -2.49 -16.53 -13.67
CA GLU A 239 -3.11 -17.59 -14.49
C GLU A 239 -2.51 -18.97 -14.20
N GLU A 240 -1.18 -19.05 -14.09
CA GLU A 240 -0.44 -20.26 -13.71
C GLU A 240 -0.85 -20.81 -12.33
N ASN A 241 -1.25 -19.92 -11.41
CA ASN A 241 -1.75 -20.27 -10.06
C ASN A 241 -3.27 -20.24 -9.95
N GLU A 242 -4.00 -20.43 -11.06
CA GLU A 242 -5.46 -20.51 -11.08
C GLU A 242 -6.16 -19.28 -10.44
N TYR A 243 -5.52 -18.11 -10.58
CA TYR A 243 -5.90 -16.83 -10.00
C TYR A 243 -5.90 -16.84 -8.47
N HIS A 244 -4.88 -17.45 -7.88
CA HIS A 244 -4.56 -17.36 -6.46
C HIS A 244 -3.29 -16.54 -6.25
N LEU A 245 -3.26 -15.83 -5.12
CA LEU A 245 -2.08 -15.10 -4.68
C LEU A 245 -1.02 -16.08 -4.17
N THR A 246 0.24 -15.77 -4.43
CA THR A 246 1.39 -16.42 -3.75
C THR A 246 2.21 -15.46 -2.92
N THR A 247 1.74 -14.21 -2.80
CA THR A 247 2.36 -13.11 -2.10
C THR A 247 2.28 -13.24 -0.58
N GLY A 248 3.29 -12.75 0.10
CA GLY A 248 3.33 -12.58 1.56
C GLY A 248 2.99 -11.16 1.99
N PHE A 249 3.58 -10.70 3.09
CA PHE A 249 3.30 -9.38 3.68
C PHE A 249 3.75 -8.21 2.81
N VAL A 250 4.74 -8.40 1.93
CA VAL A 250 5.25 -7.34 1.07
C VAL A 250 4.42 -7.19 -0.19
N GLY A 251 4.05 -8.31 -0.83
CA GLY A 251 3.30 -8.28 -2.08
C GLY A 251 1.80 -8.01 -1.88
N THR A 252 1.19 -8.65 -0.88
CA THR A 252 -0.27 -8.66 -0.71
C THR A 252 -0.91 -7.27 -0.60
N PRO A 253 -0.37 -6.30 0.18
CA PRO A 253 -0.98 -4.98 0.33
C PRO A 253 -1.15 -4.22 -0.99
N TYR A 254 -0.32 -4.52 -1.99
CA TYR A 254 -0.26 -3.78 -3.25
C TYR A 254 -0.85 -4.54 -4.44
N LEU A 255 -1.07 -5.86 -4.32
CA LEU A 255 -1.50 -6.74 -5.42
C LEU A 255 -2.72 -6.20 -6.17
N ASN A 256 -3.83 -5.96 -5.47
CA ASN A 256 -5.07 -5.51 -6.09
C ASN A 256 -4.97 -4.07 -6.63
N HIS A 257 -4.16 -3.21 -6.00
CA HIS A 257 -3.89 -1.86 -6.50
C HIS A 257 -3.20 -1.91 -7.85
N VAL A 258 -2.09 -2.66 -7.94
CA VAL A 258 -1.33 -2.85 -9.18
C VAL A 258 -2.20 -3.44 -10.29
N LEU A 259 -3.03 -4.44 -9.97
CA LEU A 259 -3.93 -5.03 -10.96
C LEU A 259 -4.93 -4.00 -11.51
N SER A 260 -5.66 -3.29 -10.64
CA SER A 260 -6.64 -2.29 -11.08
C SER A 260 -5.99 -1.13 -11.87
N GLU A 261 -4.80 -0.69 -11.48
CA GLU A 261 -4.09 0.43 -12.11
C GLU A 261 -3.47 0.06 -13.47
N ASN A 262 -3.20 -1.23 -13.70
CA ASN A 262 -2.63 -1.73 -14.93
C ASN A 262 -3.68 -2.42 -15.84
N GLY A 263 -4.96 -2.07 -15.68
CA GLY A 263 -6.04 -2.51 -16.56
C GLY A 263 -6.58 -3.92 -16.30
N MET A 264 -6.13 -4.58 -15.23
CA MET A 264 -6.50 -5.94 -14.83
C MET A 264 -7.51 -5.92 -13.66
N ASN A 265 -8.49 -5.01 -13.71
CA ASN A 265 -9.45 -4.85 -12.62
C ASN A 265 -10.34 -6.09 -12.43
N ASP A 266 -10.68 -6.78 -13.51
CA ASP A 266 -11.40 -8.06 -13.50
C ASP A 266 -10.64 -9.13 -12.70
N VAL A 267 -9.32 -9.21 -12.87
CA VAL A 267 -8.45 -10.12 -12.11
C VAL A 267 -8.40 -9.74 -10.63
N ALA A 268 -8.34 -8.45 -10.30
CA ALA A 268 -8.37 -7.98 -8.91
C ALA A 268 -9.68 -8.39 -8.20
N TYR A 269 -10.82 -8.26 -8.88
CA TYR A 269 -12.12 -8.69 -8.38
C TYR A 269 -12.21 -10.22 -8.27
N ARG A 270 -11.68 -10.95 -9.25
CA ARG A 270 -11.61 -12.41 -9.20
C ARG A 270 -10.85 -12.89 -7.96
N LEU A 271 -9.67 -12.33 -7.69
CA LEU A 271 -8.86 -12.62 -6.50
C LEU A 271 -9.63 -12.32 -5.20
N LEU A 272 -10.31 -11.17 -5.12
CA LEU A 272 -11.12 -10.82 -3.94
C LEU A 272 -12.20 -11.86 -3.66
N PHE A 273 -12.83 -12.41 -4.71
CA PHE A 273 -13.96 -13.32 -4.60
C PHE A 273 -13.61 -14.82 -4.57
N GLN A 274 -12.32 -15.18 -4.65
CA GLN A 274 -11.87 -16.55 -4.40
C GLN A 274 -12.27 -16.99 -2.99
N LYS A 275 -12.66 -18.27 -2.85
CA LYS A 275 -13.17 -18.85 -1.59
C LYS A 275 -12.40 -20.08 -1.14
N ASP A 276 -11.68 -20.71 -2.06
CA ASP A 276 -10.72 -21.77 -1.81
C ASP A 276 -9.36 -21.18 -1.40
N TYR A 277 -8.50 -22.06 -0.89
CA TYR A 277 -7.19 -21.66 -0.40
C TYR A 277 -6.22 -21.46 -1.58
N PRO A 278 -5.37 -20.41 -1.56
CA PRO A 278 -5.30 -19.30 -0.59
C PRO A 278 -6.14 -18.08 -0.99
N SER A 279 -7.00 -17.58 -0.10
CA SER A 279 -7.77 -16.34 -0.36
C SER A 279 -8.27 -15.66 0.91
N TRP A 280 -8.69 -14.39 0.79
CA TRP A 280 -9.34 -13.68 1.90
C TRP A 280 -10.66 -14.34 2.32
N LEU A 281 -11.51 -14.75 1.37
CA LEU A 281 -12.80 -15.34 1.71
C LEU A 281 -12.66 -16.79 2.19
N TYR A 282 -11.56 -17.48 1.90
CA TYR A 282 -11.27 -18.79 2.49
C TYR A 282 -11.34 -18.74 4.02
N GLN A 283 -10.69 -17.75 4.63
CA GLN A 283 -10.73 -17.54 6.09
C GLN A 283 -12.19 -17.41 6.57
N ILE A 284 -13.01 -16.63 5.86
CA ILE A 284 -14.44 -16.46 6.16
C ILE A 284 -15.21 -17.77 6.00
N THR A 285 -14.94 -18.58 4.97
CA THR A 285 -15.60 -19.89 4.79
C THR A 285 -15.29 -20.87 5.93
N LYS A 286 -14.14 -20.68 6.60
CA LYS A 286 -13.71 -21.42 7.79
C LYS A 286 -14.18 -20.79 9.12
N GLY A 287 -14.98 -19.71 9.06
CA GLY A 287 -15.58 -19.09 10.24
C GLY A 287 -14.79 -17.93 10.85
N ALA A 288 -13.80 -17.38 10.14
CA ALA A 288 -13.06 -16.21 10.58
C ALA A 288 -13.97 -14.99 10.78
N THR A 289 -13.76 -14.27 11.89
CA THR A 289 -14.35 -12.95 12.15
C THR A 289 -13.30 -11.84 12.24
N THR A 290 -12.03 -12.20 12.10
CA THR A 290 -10.83 -11.36 12.05
C THR A 290 -9.90 -11.91 10.97
N ILE A 291 -8.94 -11.11 10.51
CA ILE A 291 -7.93 -11.55 9.56
C ILE A 291 -6.89 -12.42 10.28
N TRP A 292 -6.46 -13.51 9.64
CA TRP A 292 -5.45 -14.42 10.17
C TRP A 292 -4.04 -14.05 9.71
N GLU A 293 -3.03 -14.45 10.48
CA GLU A 293 -1.61 -14.28 10.17
C GLU A 293 -1.16 -15.18 9.01
N HIS A 294 -1.69 -16.41 8.95
CA HIS A 294 -1.49 -17.35 7.86
C HIS A 294 -2.76 -17.50 7.03
N TRP A 295 -2.60 -17.62 5.70
CA TRP A 295 -3.71 -17.84 4.78
C TRP A 295 -4.52 -19.11 5.10
N ASP A 296 -3.85 -20.13 5.66
CA ASP A 296 -4.42 -21.40 6.12
C ASP A 296 -4.22 -21.66 7.61
N GLY A 297 -4.40 -20.62 8.44
CA GLY A 297 -4.40 -20.79 9.90
C GLY A 297 -5.27 -21.98 10.39
N ILE A 298 -6.38 -22.22 9.70
CA ILE A 298 -7.03 -23.54 9.60
C ILE A 298 -6.84 -24.06 8.16
N LYS A 299 -6.29 -25.27 8.02
CA LYS A 299 -6.03 -25.94 6.75
C LYS A 299 -7.30 -26.51 6.12
N GLU A 300 -7.17 -26.96 4.88
CA GLU A 300 -8.29 -27.56 4.13
C GLU A 300 -8.87 -28.79 4.85
N ASP A 301 -8.00 -29.62 5.45
CA ASP A 301 -8.38 -30.81 6.23
C ASP A 301 -8.96 -30.49 7.63
N GLY A 302 -9.00 -29.21 8.02
CA GLY A 302 -9.50 -28.73 9.30
C GLY A 302 -8.49 -28.78 10.44
N SER A 303 -7.27 -29.26 10.20
CA SER A 303 -6.16 -29.12 11.15
C SER A 303 -5.66 -27.68 11.20
N PHE A 304 -5.02 -27.31 12.30
CA PHE A 304 -4.41 -25.98 12.43
C PHE A 304 -3.02 -25.93 11.78
N TRP A 305 -2.62 -24.74 11.37
CA TRP A 305 -1.20 -24.44 11.10
C TRP A 305 -0.35 -24.58 12.38
N SER A 306 0.98 -24.52 12.26
CA SER A 306 1.92 -24.75 13.39
C SER A 306 1.56 -23.92 14.62
N THR A 307 1.69 -24.52 15.82
CA THR A 307 1.50 -23.81 17.08
C THR A 307 2.57 -22.75 17.35
N ASP A 308 3.68 -22.79 16.62
CA ASP A 308 4.80 -21.86 16.80
C ASP A 308 4.44 -20.43 16.35
N MET A 309 3.67 -20.30 15.25
CA MET A 309 3.27 -18.99 14.69
C MET A 309 1.96 -19.17 13.90
N ASN A 310 0.82 -19.00 14.57
CA ASN A 310 -0.50 -19.10 13.94
C ASN A 310 -1.56 -18.26 14.68
N SER A 311 -1.51 -16.95 14.47
CA SER A 311 -2.49 -15.99 15.00
C SER A 311 -3.76 -15.93 14.14
N PHE A 312 -4.92 -15.97 14.79
CA PHE A 312 -6.23 -15.76 14.15
C PHE A 312 -6.69 -14.30 14.17
N ASN A 313 -5.86 -13.36 14.65
CA ASN A 313 -6.19 -11.94 14.71
C ASN A 313 -4.94 -11.10 14.44
N HIS A 314 -4.68 -10.88 13.15
CA HIS A 314 -3.50 -10.20 12.63
C HIS A 314 -3.92 -9.32 11.45
N TYR A 315 -3.70 -8.01 11.52
CA TYR A 315 -4.32 -7.07 10.57
C TYR A 315 -3.58 -6.94 9.22
N ALA A 316 -2.41 -7.58 9.06
CA ALA A 316 -1.55 -7.50 7.88
C ALA A 316 -2.32 -7.65 6.54
N TYR A 317 -3.03 -8.77 6.35
CA TYR A 317 -3.82 -8.99 5.13
C TYR A 317 -5.14 -8.20 5.08
N GLY A 318 -5.48 -7.51 6.17
CA GLY A 318 -6.52 -6.49 6.20
C GLY A 318 -6.14 -5.24 5.39
N ALA A 319 -4.89 -5.13 4.91
CA ALA A 319 -4.45 -4.10 3.98
C ALA A 319 -5.32 -4.02 2.70
N ILE A 320 -6.01 -5.11 2.31
CA ILE A 320 -7.01 -5.11 1.22
C ILE A 320 -8.10 -4.04 1.40
N GLY A 321 -8.36 -3.61 2.64
CA GLY A 321 -9.28 -2.52 2.93
C GLY A 321 -8.95 -1.23 2.17
N ASP A 322 -7.68 -0.89 2.00
CA ASP A 322 -7.27 0.30 1.22
C ASP A 322 -7.80 0.24 -0.22
N TRP A 323 -7.68 -0.93 -0.86
CA TRP A 323 -8.19 -1.16 -2.20
C TRP A 323 -9.72 -1.06 -2.28
N LEU A 324 -10.43 -1.58 -1.26
CA LEU A 324 -11.88 -1.46 -1.17
C LEU A 324 -12.33 0.01 -1.08
N TYR A 325 -11.62 0.86 -0.33
CA TYR A 325 -11.93 2.28 -0.25
C TYR A 325 -11.55 3.04 -1.52
N ARG A 326 -10.30 2.89 -1.98
CA ARG A 326 -9.73 3.71 -3.06
C ARG A 326 -10.17 3.28 -4.45
N LYS A 327 -10.28 1.97 -4.69
CA LYS A 327 -10.57 1.42 -6.02
C LYS A 327 -12.03 1.01 -6.13
N VAL A 328 -12.54 0.15 -5.24
CA VAL A 328 -13.94 -0.30 -5.32
C VAL A 328 -14.91 0.85 -5.09
N ALA A 329 -14.82 1.56 -3.96
CA ALA A 329 -15.65 2.74 -3.73
C ALA A 329 -15.14 3.97 -4.48
N GLY A 330 -13.89 3.95 -4.95
CA GLY A 330 -13.32 5.04 -5.75
C GLY A 330 -12.87 6.25 -4.94
N LEU A 331 -12.77 6.17 -3.61
CA LEU A 331 -12.45 7.30 -2.74
C LEU A 331 -10.94 7.47 -2.58
N GLU A 332 -10.33 8.18 -3.53
CA GLU A 332 -8.89 8.38 -3.63
C GLU A 332 -8.52 9.77 -3.10
N LEU A 333 -7.53 9.90 -2.22
CA LEU A 333 -7.03 11.23 -1.86
C LEU A 333 -6.13 11.80 -2.95
N ASP A 334 -5.97 13.12 -2.97
CA ASP A 334 -4.94 13.80 -3.74
C ASP A 334 -3.69 14.01 -2.87
N GLU A 335 -2.57 13.42 -3.26
CA GLU A 335 -1.30 13.53 -2.51
C GLU A 335 -0.69 14.93 -2.58
N GLU A 336 -1.00 15.71 -3.63
CA GLU A 336 -0.53 17.09 -3.77
C GLU A 336 -1.36 18.07 -2.94
N VAL A 337 -2.57 17.66 -2.53
CA VAL A 337 -3.51 18.46 -1.75
C VAL A 337 -4.05 17.63 -0.57
N PRO A 338 -3.25 17.48 0.51
CA PRO A 338 -3.49 16.49 1.55
C PRO A 338 -4.76 16.74 2.39
N ALA A 339 -5.05 15.82 3.30
CA ALA A 339 -6.19 15.88 4.23
C ALA A 339 -7.57 15.78 3.57
N PHE A 340 -7.65 15.27 2.34
CA PHE A 340 -8.87 15.33 1.52
C PHE A 340 -9.36 16.76 1.29
N LYS A 341 -8.45 17.75 1.32
CA LYS A 341 -8.77 19.13 0.93
C LYS A 341 -9.17 19.19 -0.55
N HIS A 342 -8.51 18.37 -1.36
CA HIS A 342 -9.02 17.87 -2.63
C HIS A 342 -8.96 16.33 -2.61
N PHE A 343 -9.89 15.68 -3.31
CA PHE A 343 -9.89 14.23 -3.47
C PHE A 343 -10.48 13.82 -4.83
N THR A 344 -10.16 12.61 -5.27
CA THR A 344 -10.69 12.02 -6.50
C THR A 344 -11.75 10.97 -6.18
N VAL A 345 -12.83 10.97 -6.96
CA VAL A 345 -13.83 9.91 -6.99
C VAL A 345 -13.74 9.17 -8.30
N LYS A 346 -13.13 7.98 -8.28
CA LYS A 346 -12.93 7.11 -9.45
C LYS A 346 -13.23 5.64 -9.11
N PRO A 347 -14.50 5.21 -9.12
CA PRO A 347 -14.83 3.81 -8.87
C PRO A 347 -14.32 2.89 -9.99
N TYR A 348 -13.61 1.83 -9.61
CA TYR A 348 -13.18 0.74 -10.50
C TYR A 348 -14.20 -0.38 -10.44
N VAL A 349 -15.31 -0.22 -11.17
CA VAL A 349 -16.41 -1.19 -11.17
C VAL A 349 -15.94 -2.53 -11.75
N GLY A 350 -16.16 -3.61 -11.00
CA GLY A 350 -15.91 -4.98 -11.43
C GLY A 350 -17.14 -5.87 -11.28
N ASP A 351 -17.04 -7.09 -11.79
CA ASP A 351 -18.10 -8.09 -11.66
C ASP A 351 -18.21 -8.63 -10.23
N GLY A 352 -19.39 -9.17 -9.89
CA GLY A 352 -19.69 -9.66 -8.54
C GLY A 352 -20.25 -8.59 -7.59
N LEU A 353 -20.12 -7.30 -7.92
CA LEU A 353 -20.77 -6.19 -7.21
C LEU A 353 -21.71 -5.40 -8.13
N ASN A 354 -22.94 -5.16 -7.66
CA ASN A 354 -23.88 -4.23 -8.29
C ASN A 354 -23.92 -2.87 -7.61
N TRP A 355 -23.26 -2.74 -6.46
CA TRP A 355 -23.14 -1.48 -5.75
C TRP A 355 -21.95 -1.54 -4.78
N ALA A 356 -21.41 -0.37 -4.44
CA ALA A 356 -20.54 -0.18 -3.30
C ALA A 356 -20.74 1.23 -2.74
N GLU A 357 -20.53 1.39 -1.44
CA GLU A 357 -20.62 2.67 -0.74
C GLU A 357 -19.51 2.78 0.30
N ALA A 358 -18.82 3.92 0.31
CA ALA A 358 -17.89 4.30 1.35
C ALA A 358 -18.20 5.71 1.86
N THR A 359 -18.07 5.86 3.17
CA THR A 359 -18.17 7.15 3.87
C THR A 359 -16.95 7.34 4.74
N LEU A 360 -16.30 8.49 4.62
CA LEU A 360 -15.12 8.87 5.41
C LEU A 360 -15.41 10.14 6.20
N LYS A 361 -15.15 10.11 7.51
CA LYS A 361 -15.17 11.31 8.36
C LYS A 361 -13.81 11.99 8.29
N SER A 362 -13.64 12.87 7.32
CA SER A 362 -12.41 13.67 7.15
C SER A 362 -12.33 14.82 8.17
N MET A 363 -11.20 15.52 8.17
CA MET A 363 -11.02 16.74 8.97
C MET A 363 -11.96 17.90 8.54
N TYR A 364 -12.54 17.83 7.35
CA TYR A 364 -13.46 18.83 6.81
C TYR A 364 -14.94 18.43 6.94
N GLY A 365 -15.22 17.20 7.35
CA GLY A 365 -16.57 16.65 7.42
C GLY A 365 -16.70 15.33 6.65
N GLU A 366 -17.94 14.92 6.44
CA GLU A 366 -18.25 13.66 5.78
C GLU A 366 -18.02 13.73 4.27
N ILE A 367 -17.26 12.77 3.76
CA ILE A 367 -17.07 12.51 2.34
C ILE A 367 -17.77 11.20 2.00
N LYS A 368 -18.52 11.17 0.90
CA LYS A 368 -19.22 9.97 0.44
C LYS A 368 -18.90 9.68 -1.02
N SER A 369 -18.71 8.40 -1.33
CA SER A 369 -18.74 7.85 -2.69
C SER A 369 -19.60 6.59 -2.67
N ALA A 370 -20.68 6.59 -3.44
CA ALA A 370 -21.59 5.46 -3.55
C ALA A 370 -22.04 5.25 -4.98
N TRP A 371 -21.75 4.08 -5.55
CA TRP A 371 -22.19 3.74 -6.89
C TRP A 371 -23.14 2.55 -6.91
N LYS A 372 -24.03 2.52 -7.91
CA LYS A 372 -24.94 1.42 -8.20
C LYS A 372 -24.99 1.17 -9.71
N LYS A 373 -25.00 -0.10 -10.09
CA LYS A 373 -25.15 -0.60 -11.45
C LYS A 373 -26.47 -1.35 -11.54
N ASP A 374 -27.34 -0.96 -12.46
CA ASP A 374 -28.59 -1.69 -12.72
C ASP A 374 -28.36 -2.92 -13.63
N VAL A 375 -29.43 -3.67 -13.86
CA VAL A 375 -29.38 -4.93 -14.64
C VAL A 375 -29.08 -4.74 -16.13
N ILE A 376 -29.26 -3.53 -16.68
CA ILE A 376 -28.96 -3.20 -18.08
C ILE A 376 -27.65 -2.42 -18.21
N GLY A 377 -26.96 -2.15 -17.10
CA GLY A 377 -25.64 -1.54 -17.05
C GLY A 377 -25.63 -0.03 -16.80
N ASN A 378 -26.77 0.61 -16.53
CA ASN A 378 -26.77 2.04 -16.20
C ASN A 378 -26.15 2.24 -14.82
N MET A 379 -25.38 3.31 -14.70
CA MET A 379 -24.67 3.65 -13.48
C MET A 379 -25.33 4.84 -12.78
N GLN A 380 -25.34 4.78 -11.46
CA GLN A 380 -25.58 5.92 -10.59
C GLN A 380 -24.38 6.11 -9.67
N LEU A 381 -23.92 7.34 -9.48
CA LEU A 381 -22.85 7.70 -8.57
C LEU A 381 -23.28 8.90 -7.71
N GLU A 382 -23.40 8.66 -6.41
CA GLU A 382 -23.66 9.68 -5.39
C GLU A 382 -22.33 10.11 -4.75
N VAL A 383 -22.08 11.42 -4.74
CA VAL A 383 -20.86 12.03 -4.17
C VAL A 383 -21.24 13.13 -3.19
N SER A 384 -20.66 13.08 -1.99
CA SER A 384 -20.77 14.16 -1.00
C SER A 384 -19.40 14.81 -0.81
N VAL A 385 -19.33 16.12 -1.05
CA VAL A 385 -18.13 16.94 -0.90
C VAL A 385 -18.36 17.93 0.25
N PRO A 386 -17.63 17.83 1.38
CA PRO A 386 -17.85 18.70 2.52
C PRO A 386 -17.49 20.17 2.21
N PRO A 387 -17.99 21.14 2.98
CA PRO A 387 -17.62 22.55 2.83
C PRO A 387 -16.11 22.76 2.86
N ASN A 388 -15.63 23.75 2.10
CA ASN A 388 -14.22 24.11 2.02
C ASN A 388 -13.32 23.03 1.41
N THR A 389 -13.87 22.03 0.72
CA THR A 389 -13.09 21.07 -0.09
C THR A 389 -13.62 21.02 -1.52
N THR A 390 -12.87 20.35 -2.39
CA THR A 390 -13.22 20.10 -3.79
C THR A 390 -13.01 18.63 -4.12
N ALA A 391 -13.67 18.15 -5.17
CA ALA A 391 -13.47 16.78 -5.65
C ALA A 391 -13.31 16.73 -7.17
N THR A 392 -12.60 15.72 -7.67
CA THR A 392 -12.55 15.38 -9.09
C THR A 392 -13.20 14.02 -9.32
N VAL A 393 -14.33 13.99 -10.02
CA VAL A 393 -14.98 12.75 -10.43
C VAL A 393 -14.42 12.32 -11.79
N LYS A 394 -14.00 11.05 -11.89
CA LYS A 394 -13.48 10.47 -13.12
C LYS A 394 -14.37 9.31 -13.58
N LEU A 395 -15.02 9.48 -14.73
CA LEU A 395 -15.94 8.52 -15.32
C LEU A 395 -15.29 7.90 -16.57
N VAL A 396 -14.81 6.66 -16.42
CA VAL A 396 -14.09 5.92 -17.48
C VAL A 396 -15.07 5.30 -18.47
N GLY A 397 -14.80 5.45 -19.77
CA GLY A 397 -15.61 4.88 -20.85
C GLY A 397 -16.94 5.59 -21.10
N VAL A 398 -17.14 6.76 -20.47
CA VAL A 398 -18.42 7.49 -20.48
C VAL A 398 -18.27 8.80 -21.25
N ASP A 399 -19.15 9.05 -22.22
CA ASP A 399 -19.20 10.34 -22.90
C ASP A 399 -19.88 11.39 -22.02
N LYS A 400 -19.28 12.58 -21.86
CA LYS A 400 -19.87 13.67 -21.09
C LYS A 400 -21.33 14.00 -21.43
N LYS A 401 -21.78 13.73 -22.67
CA LYS A 401 -23.18 13.98 -23.09
C LYS A 401 -24.18 12.95 -22.56
N SER A 402 -23.72 11.79 -22.07
CA SER A 402 -24.59 10.80 -21.43
C SER A 402 -24.71 11.01 -19.93
N VAL A 403 -23.85 11.84 -19.33
CA VAL A 403 -23.81 12.10 -17.89
C VAL A 403 -24.78 13.21 -17.52
N LYS A 404 -25.66 12.93 -16.56
CA LYS A 404 -26.56 13.92 -15.97
C LYS A 404 -26.39 13.98 -14.46
N GLU A 405 -26.49 15.17 -13.89
CA GLU A 405 -26.60 15.36 -12.45
C GLU A 405 -28.06 15.63 -12.12
N ASN A 406 -28.69 14.73 -11.35
CA ASN A 406 -30.11 14.82 -10.97
C ASN A 406 -31.05 15.15 -12.16
N GLY A 407 -30.74 14.58 -13.34
CA GLY A 407 -31.48 14.77 -14.58
C GLY A 407 -31.13 16.04 -15.39
N LYS A 408 -30.24 16.91 -14.90
CA LYS A 408 -29.77 18.13 -15.58
C LYS A 408 -28.43 17.89 -16.28
N GLU A 409 -28.17 18.71 -17.30
CA GLU A 409 -26.87 18.76 -17.97
C GLU A 409 -25.80 19.33 -17.02
N LEU A 410 -24.57 18.79 -17.07
CA LEU A 410 -23.50 19.17 -16.13
C LEU A 410 -23.17 20.67 -16.13
N SER A 411 -23.37 21.36 -17.26
CA SER A 411 -23.14 22.81 -17.39
C SER A 411 -24.15 23.69 -16.66
N GLU A 412 -25.28 23.13 -16.23
CA GLU A 412 -26.38 23.86 -15.59
C GLU A 412 -26.40 23.70 -14.05
N VAL A 413 -25.47 22.94 -13.50
CA VAL A 413 -25.46 22.53 -12.10
C VAL A 413 -24.52 23.44 -11.32
N GLU A 414 -25.07 24.18 -10.36
CA GLU A 414 -24.29 24.96 -9.40
C GLU A 414 -23.43 24.02 -8.55
N GLY A 415 -22.13 24.33 -8.41
CA GLY A 415 -21.16 23.47 -7.72
C GLY A 415 -20.29 22.63 -8.66
N ILE A 416 -20.66 22.45 -9.94
CA ILE A 416 -19.75 21.92 -10.95
C ILE A 416 -18.84 23.05 -11.44
N LEU A 417 -17.53 22.91 -11.17
CA LEU A 417 -16.52 23.93 -11.45
C LEU A 417 -15.94 23.80 -12.86
N SER A 418 -15.74 22.58 -13.34
CA SER A 418 -15.29 22.30 -14.71
C SER A 418 -15.69 20.91 -15.19
N VAL A 419 -15.79 20.74 -16.51
CA VAL A 419 -16.01 19.44 -17.17
C VAL A 419 -15.03 19.32 -18.32
N GLU A 420 -14.18 18.31 -18.26
CA GLU A 420 -13.14 18.04 -19.25
C GLU A 420 -13.34 16.63 -19.85
N LYS A 421 -13.12 16.50 -21.15
CA LYS A 421 -13.13 15.20 -21.82
C LYS A 421 -11.69 14.86 -22.22
N GLN A 422 -11.17 13.78 -21.66
CA GLN A 422 -10.00 13.09 -22.15
C GLN A 422 -10.45 11.93 -23.04
N VAL A 423 -9.51 11.27 -23.75
CA VAL A 423 -9.83 10.30 -24.82
C VAL A 423 -10.83 9.22 -24.35
N GLU A 424 -10.65 8.70 -23.13
CA GLU A 424 -11.49 7.63 -22.55
C GLU A 424 -12.09 7.98 -21.18
N GLU A 425 -11.95 9.22 -20.72
CA GLU A 425 -12.34 9.63 -19.36
C GLU A 425 -13.05 10.98 -19.39
N THR A 426 -14.25 11.06 -18.82
CA THR A 426 -14.91 12.34 -18.51
C THR A 426 -14.52 12.73 -17.08
N THR A 427 -13.92 13.90 -16.94
CA THR A 427 -13.49 14.47 -15.66
C THR A 427 -14.41 15.63 -15.27
N VAL A 428 -14.95 15.59 -14.05
CA VAL A 428 -15.83 16.63 -13.50
C VAL A 428 -15.23 17.16 -12.21
N THR A 429 -14.93 18.45 -12.15
CA THR A 429 -14.45 19.10 -10.92
C THR A 429 -15.62 19.67 -10.15
N LEU A 430 -15.72 19.37 -8.86
CA LEU A 430 -16.80 19.72 -7.97
C LEU A 430 -16.33 20.63 -6.84
N GLY A 431 -17.16 21.60 -6.47
CA GLY A 431 -17.12 22.26 -5.17
C GLY A 431 -17.87 21.45 -4.11
N SER A 432 -18.02 22.01 -2.91
CA SER A 432 -18.80 21.38 -1.84
C SER A 432 -20.27 21.20 -2.21
N GLY A 433 -20.87 20.07 -1.86
CA GLY A 433 -22.27 19.77 -2.16
C GLY A 433 -22.57 18.27 -2.15
N HIS A 434 -23.80 17.95 -2.52
CA HIS A 434 -24.26 16.58 -2.77
C HIS A 434 -24.64 16.47 -4.23
N TYR A 435 -24.08 15.47 -4.92
CA TYR A 435 -24.24 15.30 -6.36
C TYR A 435 -24.70 13.87 -6.65
N LEU A 436 -25.64 13.71 -7.58
CA LEU A 436 -26.10 12.40 -8.06
C LEU A 436 -25.94 12.31 -9.57
N PHE A 437 -24.87 11.66 -10.01
CA PHE A 437 -24.60 11.40 -11.43
C PHE A 437 -25.33 10.14 -11.89
N ALA A 438 -25.90 10.19 -13.09
CA ALA A 438 -26.42 9.04 -13.83
C ALA A 438 -25.82 8.99 -15.23
N TYR A 439 -25.36 7.82 -15.67
CA TYR A 439 -24.67 7.66 -16.96
C TYR A 439 -24.70 6.23 -17.52
#